data_AF-A0A7Y8K2N6-F1
#
_entry.id   AF-A0A7Y8K2N6-F1
#
_cell.length_a   1.000
_cell.length_b   1.000
_cell.length_c   1.000
_cell.angle_alpha   90.00
_cell.angle_beta   90.00
_cell.angle_gamma   90.00
#
_symmetry.space_group_name_H-M   'P 1'
#
loop_
_entity.id
_entity.type
_entity.pdbx_description
1 polymer ?
#
loop_
_entity_poly.entity_id
_entity_poly.type
_entity_poly.pdbx_seq_one_letter_code
_entity_poly.pdbx_strand_id
1 'polypeptide(L)'
;LMQASNIDSPLTRYPRTSVIETRVKSVSRLDDRSALVRFETVRRDADGPYHSAVPWVAIVEYRFSGEPMSAEDRFLNPLGFQVLKYRRDPETLTPVDATITRDIQDPVPIEAEDVMVASPGEATP
;
A
#
# COMPACT_ATOMS: atom_id res chain seq x y z
N LEU A 1 22.40 12.84 -2.77
CA LEU A 1 22.50 12.14 -1.48
C LEU A 1 21.27 12.47 -0.64
N MET A 2 20.55 11.46 -0.13
CA MET A 2 19.39 11.70 0.74
C MET A 2 19.82 12.36 2.04
N GLN A 3 19.21 13.49 2.40
CA GLN A 3 19.58 14.30 3.57
C GLN A 3 19.04 13.67 4.86
N ALA A 4 19.91 13.42 5.84
CA ALA A 4 19.54 12.90 7.16
C ALA A 4 18.83 13.95 8.03
N SER A 5 18.93 15.24 7.67
CA SER A 5 18.31 16.36 8.38
C SER A 5 16.80 16.48 8.16
N ASN A 6 16.24 15.77 7.18
CA ASN A 6 14.79 15.69 7.05
C ASN A 6 14.24 14.70 8.09
N ILE A 7 13.39 15.16 9.01
CA ILE A 7 12.69 14.30 9.99
C ILE A 7 11.86 13.22 9.29
N ASP A 8 11.37 13.49 8.08
CA ASP A 8 10.67 12.52 7.25
C ASP A 8 11.59 11.54 6.50
N SER A 9 12.93 11.69 6.64
CA SER A 9 13.92 10.84 5.97
C SER A 9 13.79 9.39 6.43
N PRO A 10 13.82 8.41 5.50
CA PRO A 10 13.77 7.00 5.86
C PRO A 10 14.92 6.57 6.77
N LEU A 11 16.04 7.30 6.79
CA LEU A 11 17.17 7.03 7.69
C LEU A 11 16.91 7.40 9.14
N THR A 12 15.97 8.32 9.38
CA THR A 12 15.61 8.82 10.73
C THR A 12 14.37 8.10 11.26
N ARG A 13 13.44 7.72 10.36
CA ARG A 13 12.18 7.06 10.73
C ARG A 13 12.29 5.55 10.94
N TYR A 14 13.30 4.90 10.40
CA TYR A 14 13.44 3.45 10.48
C TYR A 14 14.78 3.03 11.08
N PRO A 15 14.80 2.05 12.01
CA PRO A 15 16.04 1.45 12.45
C PRO A 15 16.74 0.75 11.27
N ARG A 16 18.07 0.60 11.36
CA ARG A 16 18.92 0.06 10.27
C ARG A 16 18.54 -1.35 9.78
N THR A 17 17.64 -2.03 10.47
CA THR A 17 17.16 -3.38 10.19
C THR A 17 15.80 -3.44 9.50
N SER A 18 15.14 -2.30 9.26
CA SER A 18 13.87 -2.25 8.54
C SER A 18 14.08 -2.21 7.03
N VAL A 19 13.38 -3.09 6.31
CA VAL A 19 13.32 -3.13 4.84
C VAL A 19 11.96 -2.63 4.38
N ILE A 20 11.95 -1.69 3.45
CA ILE A 20 10.73 -1.22 2.77
C ILE A 20 10.69 -1.87 1.39
N GLU A 21 9.86 -2.90 1.25
CA GLU A 21 9.60 -3.54 -0.03
C GLU A 21 8.61 -2.69 -0.83
N THR A 22 8.93 -2.39 -2.09
CA THR A 22 8.06 -1.62 -2.99
C THR A 22 7.56 -2.51 -4.11
N ARG A 23 6.25 -2.58 -4.30
CA ARG A 23 5.61 -3.39 -5.34
C ARG A 23 4.83 -2.48 -6.28
N VAL A 24 5.19 -2.47 -7.56
CA VAL A 24 4.49 -1.67 -8.58
C VAL A 24 3.23 -2.41 -9.02
N LYS A 25 2.08 -1.76 -8.90
CA LYS A 25 0.78 -2.27 -9.34
C LYS A 25 0.52 -1.95 -10.81
N SER A 26 0.78 -0.71 -11.20
CA SER A 26 0.55 -0.26 -12.58
C SER A 26 1.39 0.95 -12.93
N VAL A 27 1.77 1.07 -14.20
CA VAL A 27 2.40 2.26 -14.78
C VAL A 27 1.55 2.72 -15.95
N SER A 28 1.09 3.96 -15.93
CA SER A 28 0.29 4.58 -16.98
C SER A 28 0.98 5.84 -17.47
N ARG A 29 1.23 5.95 -18.77
CA ARG A 29 1.73 7.21 -19.35
C ARG A 29 0.59 8.21 -19.40
N LEU A 30 0.82 9.40 -18.85
CA LEU A 30 -0.13 10.50 -18.90
C LEU A 30 0.13 11.35 -20.16
N ASP A 31 1.40 11.63 -20.45
CA ASP A 31 1.86 12.28 -21.67
C ASP A 31 3.28 11.79 -22.04
N ASP A 32 3.93 12.41 -23.04
CA ASP A 32 5.28 12.02 -23.50
C ASP A 32 6.38 12.20 -22.46
N ARG A 33 6.14 13.02 -21.44
CA ARG A 33 7.07 13.43 -20.38
C ARG A 33 6.55 13.14 -18.98
N SER A 34 5.40 12.49 -18.83
CA SER A 34 4.85 12.19 -17.50
C SER A 34 4.16 10.84 -17.42
N ALA A 35 4.31 10.18 -16.27
CA ALA A 35 3.67 8.90 -15.98
C ALA A 35 3.09 8.87 -14.56
N LEU A 36 1.94 8.23 -14.45
CA LEU A 36 1.29 7.86 -13.20
C LEU A 36 1.70 6.43 -12.83
N VAL A 37 2.31 6.27 -11.66
CA VAL A 37 2.77 5.00 -11.13
C VAL A 37 1.99 4.68 -9.87
N ARG A 38 1.25 3.57 -9.87
CA ARG A 38 0.57 3.05 -8.68
C ARG A 38 1.44 1.95 -8.10
N PHE A 39 1.75 2.05 -6.82
CA PHE A 39 2.58 1.07 -6.13
C PHE A 39 2.12 0.94 -4.68
N GLU A 40 2.57 -0.10 -4.01
CA GLU A 40 2.39 -0.26 -2.58
C GLU A 40 3.74 -0.45 -1.89
N THR A 41 3.82 0.00 -0.65
CA THR A 41 4.99 -0.23 0.20
C THR A 41 4.62 -1.14 1.34
N VAL A 42 5.42 -2.17 1.55
CA VAL A 42 5.31 -3.10 2.67
C VAL A 42 6.54 -2.94 3.54
N ARG A 43 6.35 -2.63 4.83
CA ARG A 43 7.46 -2.57 5.79
C ARG A 43 7.67 -3.96 6.40
N ARG A 44 8.92 -4.42 6.37
CA ARG A 44 9.38 -5.61 7.09
C ARG A 44 10.48 -5.21 8.06
N ASP A 45 10.23 -5.40 9.34
CA ASP A 45 11.26 -5.27 10.38
C ASP A 45 11.92 -6.63 10.59
N ALA A 46 13.24 -6.69 10.82
CA ALA A 46 14.01 -7.95 10.84
C ALA A 46 13.47 -9.02 11.81
N ASP A 47 12.86 -8.61 12.93
CA ASP A 47 12.23 -9.49 13.93
C ASP A 47 10.77 -9.10 14.23
N GLY A 48 10.15 -8.27 13.39
CA GLY A 48 8.84 -7.67 13.65
C GLY A 48 7.71 -8.26 12.78
N PRO A 49 6.44 -8.03 13.18
CA PRO A 49 5.29 -8.45 12.40
C PRO A 49 5.28 -7.77 11.01
N TYR A 50 4.70 -8.47 10.04
CA TYR A 50 4.46 -7.95 8.70
C TYR A 50 3.49 -6.76 8.78
N HIS A 51 3.91 -5.58 8.32
CA HIS A 51 3.02 -4.42 8.28
C HIS A 51 2.14 -4.48 7.03
N SER A 52 0.92 -3.92 7.13
CA SER A 52 -0.02 -3.84 6.01
C SER A 52 0.58 -3.08 4.82
N ALA A 53 0.22 -3.50 3.61
CA ALA A 53 0.64 -2.81 2.39
C ALA A 53 -0.06 -1.45 2.30
N VAL A 54 0.74 -0.38 2.22
CA VAL A 54 0.22 0.99 2.06
C VAL A 54 0.21 1.35 0.57
N PRO A 55 -0.95 1.65 -0.03
CA PRO A 55 -1.03 2.01 -1.44
C PRO A 55 -0.67 3.48 -1.68
N TRP A 56 0.06 3.72 -2.76
CA TRP A 56 0.56 5.02 -3.19
C TRP A 56 0.34 5.24 -4.68
N VAL A 57 0.19 6.51 -5.05
CA VAL A 57 0.21 6.97 -6.42
C VAL A 57 1.32 8.00 -6.58
N ALA A 58 2.20 7.84 -7.56
CA ALA A 58 3.23 8.80 -7.90
C ALA A 58 3.02 9.37 -9.30
N ILE A 59 3.32 10.66 -9.44
CA ILE A 59 3.46 11.34 -10.71
C ILE A 59 4.94 11.59 -10.93
N VAL A 60 5.45 11.08 -12.05
CA VAL A 60 6.86 11.18 -12.44
C VAL A 60 6.95 11.97 -13.73
N GLU A 61 7.58 13.15 -13.68
CA GLU A 61 7.97 13.88 -14.88
C GLU A 61 9.36 13.39 -15.31
N TYR A 62 9.52 12.97 -16.55
CA TYR A 62 10.76 12.38 -17.07
C TYR A 62 11.14 12.90 -18.46
N ARG A 63 12.40 12.70 -18.82
CA ARG A 63 12.93 12.90 -20.18
C ARG A 63 13.96 11.84 -20.52
N PHE A 64 14.26 11.68 -21.79
CA PHE A 64 15.39 10.87 -22.28
C PHE A 64 16.45 11.80 -22.82
N SER A 65 17.67 11.73 -22.30
CA SER A 65 18.82 12.43 -22.87
C SER A 65 19.52 11.53 -23.89
N GLY A 66 19.65 12.02 -25.11
CA GLY A 66 20.47 11.42 -26.16
C GLY A 66 21.92 11.90 -26.12
N GLU A 67 22.37 12.53 -25.03
CA GLU A 67 23.73 13.08 -24.94
C GLU A 67 24.79 11.98 -24.81
N PRO A 68 26.03 12.23 -25.26
CA PRO A 68 27.10 11.25 -25.16
C PRO A 68 27.41 10.93 -23.69
N MET A 69 27.08 9.71 -23.26
CA MET A 69 27.41 9.18 -21.93
C MET A 69 28.62 8.22 -22.02
N SER A 70 29.39 8.13 -20.91
CA SER A 70 30.45 7.10 -20.77
C SER A 70 29.89 5.71 -21.03
N ALA A 71 30.74 4.77 -21.45
CA ALA A 71 30.33 3.39 -21.70
C ALA A 71 29.76 2.71 -20.44
N GLU A 72 30.32 3.01 -19.25
CA GLU A 72 29.79 2.46 -17.98
C GLU A 72 28.40 3.00 -17.65
N ASP A 73 28.16 4.30 -17.82
CA ASP A 73 26.86 4.91 -17.51
C ASP A 73 25.78 4.45 -18.50
N ARG A 74 26.14 4.21 -19.77
CA ARG A 74 25.23 3.62 -20.77
C ARG A 74 24.81 2.19 -20.45
N PHE A 75 25.64 1.43 -19.73
CA PHE A 75 25.26 0.08 -19.30
C PHE A 75 24.09 0.10 -18.31
N LEU A 76 24.07 1.07 -17.39
CA LEU A 76 22.99 1.25 -16.41
C LEU A 76 21.79 2.01 -16.99
N ASN A 77 22.02 2.97 -17.88
CA ASN A 77 20.99 3.84 -18.45
C ASN A 77 21.19 4.07 -19.96
N PRO A 78 20.82 3.10 -20.82
CA PRO A 78 21.13 3.15 -22.25
C PRO A 78 20.42 4.28 -23.00
N LEU A 79 19.28 4.76 -22.49
CA LEU A 79 18.46 5.82 -23.10
C LEU A 79 18.62 7.18 -22.41
N GLY A 80 19.48 7.27 -21.39
CA GLY A 80 19.61 8.48 -20.59
C GLY A 80 18.28 8.92 -19.95
N PHE A 81 17.48 7.97 -19.45
CA PHE A 81 16.25 8.26 -18.69
C PHE A 81 16.59 9.13 -17.48
N GLN A 82 15.92 10.28 -17.38
CA GLN A 82 16.13 11.26 -16.31
C GLN A 82 14.78 11.64 -15.73
N VAL A 83 14.65 11.53 -14.40
CA VAL A 83 13.48 12.03 -13.67
C VAL A 83 13.72 13.50 -13.33
N LEU A 84 12.80 14.36 -13.77
CA LEU A 84 12.84 15.81 -13.54
C LEU A 84 12.08 16.19 -12.27
N LYS A 85 10.89 15.61 -12.09
CA LYS A 85 10.06 15.82 -10.90
C LYS A 85 9.45 14.51 -10.45
N TYR A 86 9.30 14.38 -9.14
CA TYR A 86 8.70 13.24 -8.49
C TYR A 86 7.82 13.71 -7.34
N ARG A 87 6.55 13.31 -7.35
CA ARG A 87 5.60 13.49 -6.25
C ARG A 87 4.91 12.17 -6.01
N ARG A 88 4.64 11.84 -4.74
CA ARG A 88 3.78 10.72 -4.36
C ARG A 88 2.71 11.18 -3.39
N ASP A 89 1.55 10.56 -3.48
CA ASP A 89 0.40 10.80 -2.63
C ASP A 89 -0.21 9.45 -2.20
N PRO A 90 -0.80 9.35 -0.99
CA PRO A 90 -1.52 8.16 -0.56
C PRO A 90 -2.71 7.90 -1.51
N GLU A 91 -2.94 6.64 -1.89
CA GLU A 91 -4.13 6.30 -2.67
C GLU A 91 -5.42 6.44 -1.82
N THR A 92 -5.31 6.12 -0.53
CA THR A 92 -6.40 6.21 0.44
C THR A 92 -5.99 7.09 1.62
N LEU A 93 -6.90 7.93 2.09
CA LEU A 93 -6.70 8.77 3.29
C LEU A 93 -6.82 7.96 4.59
N THR A 94 -7.37 6.75 4.51
CA THR A 94 -7.48 5.83 5.64
C THR A 94 -6.32 4.83 5.58
N PRO A 95 -5.40 4.82 6.55
CA PRO A 95 -4.50 3.70 6.75
C PRO A 95 -5.36 2.45 6.97
N VAL A 96 -5.16 1.42 6.15
CA VAL A 96 -5.72 0.08 6.41
C VAL A 96 -4.91 -0.62 7.52
N ASP A 97 -4.71 0.10 8.63
CA ASP A 97 -4.22 -0.46 9.89
C ASP A 97 -5.41 -0.49 10.85
N ALA A 98 -6.38 -1.34 10.54
CA ALA A 98 -7.49 -1.63 11.44
C ALA A 98 -8.00 -3.06 11.25
N THR A 99 -7.56 -3.91 12.18
CA THR A 99 -8.34 -5.04 12.71
C THR A 99 -8.64 -6.21 11.76
N ILE A 100 -7.65 -7.08 11.55
CA ILE A 100 -7.93 -8.53 11.40
C ILE A 100 -7.24 -9.27 12.56
N THR A 101 -7.42 -8.78 13.79
CA THR A 101 -7.17 -9.57 14.99
C THR A 101 -8.52 -10.09 15.46
N ARG A 102 -8.90 -11.25 14.91
CA ARG A 102 -9.76 -12.28 15.53
C ARG A 102 -10.92 -11.77 16.38
N ASP A 103 -12.02 -11.42 15.73
CA ASP A 103 -13.35 -11.43 16.38
C ASP A 103 -14.12 -12.71 15.96
N ILE A 104 -13.45 -13.86 16.06
CA ILE A 104 -14.09 -15.19 15.95
C ILE A 104 -14.12 -15.86 17.32
N GLN A 105 -14.29 -15.09 18.40
CA GLN A 105 -14.46 -15.69 19.71
C GLN A 105 -15.37 -14.87 20.62
N ASP A 106 -16.62 -14.74 20.19
CA ASP A 106 -17.75 -14.91 21.10
C ASP A 106 -18.83 -15.69 20.34
N PRO A 107 -19.23 -16.89 20.78
CA PRO A 107 -20.47 -17.47 20.28
C PRO A 107 -21.59 -16.56 20.77
N VAL A 108 -22.25 -15.87 19.84
CA VAL A 108 -23.55 -15.24 20.09
C VAL A 108 -24.44 -16.34 20.70
N PRO A 109 -24.96 -16.18 21.93
CA PRO A 109 -26.00 -17.07 22.41
C PRO A 109 -27.18 -16.88 21.46
N ILE A 110 -27.47 -17.92 20.67
CA ILE A 110 -28.77 -18.09 20.04
C ILE A 110 -29.77 -18.21 21.19
N GLU A 111 -30.29 -17.09 21.66
CA GLU A 111 -31.50 -17.09 22.47
C GLU A 111 -32.56 -17.77 21.60
N ALA A 112 -33.02 -18.92 22.07
CA ALA A 112 -34.10 -19.64 21.44
C ALA A 112 -35.31 -18.71 21.43
N GLU A 113 -35.60 -18.11 20.27
CA GLU A 113 -36.93 -17.61 19.99
C GLU A 113 -37.88 -18.79 20.15
N ASP A 114 -38.64 -18.77 21.25
CA ASP A 114 -39.72 -19.70 21.53
C ASP A 114 -40.78 -19.53 20.42
N VAL A 115 -40.66 -20.37 19.39
CA VAL A 115 -41.64 -20.45 18.30
C VAL A 115 -42.91 -21.09 18.88
N MET A 116 -43.83 -20.20 19.26
CA MET A 116 -45.27 -20.37 19.43
C MET A 116 -45.87 -21.66 18.85
N VAL A 117 -46.37 -22.55 19.72
CA VAL A 117 -47.42 -23.52 19.36
C VAL A 117 -48.74 -23.05 19.93
N ALA A 118 -49.45 -22.22 19.15
CA ALA A 118 -50.87 -22.01 19.37
C ALA A 118 -51.62 -23.28 18.95
N SER A 119 -52.22 -23.97 19.91
CA SER A 119 -53.09 -25.12 19.65
C SER A 119 -54.39 -24.64 18.97
N PRO A 120 -54.87 -25.30 17.90
CA PRO A 120 -56.15 -24.95 17.29
C PRO A 120 -57.30 -25.48 18.16
N GLY A 121 -58.36 -24.68 18.25
CA GLY A 121 -59.50 -24.94 19.11
C GLY A 121 -60.31 -26.19 18.72
N GLU A 122 -60.93 -26.79 19.72
CA GLU A 122 -62.02 -27.74 19.54
C GLU A 122 -63.18 -27.32 20.45
N ALA A 123 -64.26 -26.90 19.80
CA ALA A 123 -65.55 -26.66 20.43
C ALA A 123 -66.33 -27.98 20.48
N THR A 124 -66.86 -28.25 21.68
CA THR A 124 -68.12 -28.91 22.10
C THR A 124 -68.93 -29.71 21.06
N PRO A 125 -69.61 -30.78 21.49
CA PRO A 125 -70.93 -30.60 22.12
C PRO A 125 -71.09 -31.21 23.52
#